data_AF-A0AAU7RZC9-F1
#
_entry.id   AF-A0AAU7RZC9-F1
#
_cell.length_a   1.000
_cell.length_b   1.000
_cell.length_c   1.000
_cell.angle_alpha   90.00
_cell.angle_beta   90.00
_cell.angle_gamma   90.00
#
_symmetry.space_group_name_H-M   'P 1'
#
loop_
_entity.id
_entity.type
_entity.pdbx_description
1 polymer ?
#
loop_
_entity_poly.entity_id
_entity_poly.type
_entity_poly.pdbx_seq_one_letter_code
_entity_poly.pdbx_strand_id
1 'polypeptide(L)'
;MTSKLLGATAAALFALSSATVVFAQTTTPATPAPATTPSTSAPSSTMPSKDEIKTARQACRQDATGQGLKGQARKDAVKSCLQQKYPVLAKRKTCHDEGTAKGLEKKALRDYVKQCITAS
;
A
#
# COMPACT_ATOMS: atom_id res chain seq x y z
N MET A 1 -29.40 -42.30 -6.14
CA MET A 1 -30.33 -41.67 -5.17
C MET A 1 -29.99 -40.17 -5.17
N THR A 2 -30.66 -39.29 -5.92
CA THR A 2 -31.93 -38.56 -5.61
C THR A 2 -31.91 -37.79 -4.28
N SER A 3 -32.36 -36.53 -4.10
CA SER A 3 -32.73 -35.36 -4.96
C SER A 3 -32.72 -34.11 -4.01
N LYS A 4 -32.70 -32.81 -4.38
CA LYS A 4 -33.24 -31.93 -5.46
C LYS A 4 -32.15 -30.88 -5.85
N LEU A 5 -32.21 -29.99 -6.87
CA LEU A 5 -33.23 -29.27 -7.67
C LEU A 5 -33.78 -27.92 -7.13
N LEU A 6 -33.70 -26.90 -8.00
CA LEU A 6 -34.38 -25.58 -8.07
C LEU A 6 -33.90 -24.40 -7.20
N GLY A 7 -33.82 -23.21 -7.85
CA GLY A 7 -33.55 -21.91 -7.21
C GLY A 7 -33.18 -20.79 -8.19
N ALA A 8 -33.92 -20.59 -9.29
CA ALA A 8 -33.64 -19.54 -10.27
C ALA A 8 -34.59 -18.35 -10.15
N THR A 9 -34.04 -17.15 -9.94
CA THR A 9 -34.68 -15.84 -10.09
C THR A 9 -33.59 -14.80 -10.37
N ALA A 10 -33.74 -13.76 -11.16
CA ALA A 10 -34.65 -13.31 -12.21
C ALA A 10 -34.12 -11.91 -12.58
N ALA A 11 -34.27 -11.52 -13.84
CA ALA A 11 -33.71 -10.31 -14.44
C ALA A 11 -33.86 -8.98 -13.65
N ALA A 12 -32.87 -8.11 -13.81
CA ALA A 12 -33.08 -6.66 -13.87
C ALA A 12 -32.08 -6.02 -14.85
N LEU A 13 -32.53 -5.72 -16.07
CA LEU A 13 -31.79 -4.90 -17.04
C LEU A 13 -31.84 -3.44 -16.56
N PHE A 14 -30.69 -2.82 -16.31
CA PHE A 14 -30.62 -1.37 -16.07
C PHE A 14 -30.21 -0.61 -17.34
N ALA A 15 -31.08 -0.68 -18.34
CA ALA A 15 -31.02 0.20 -19.51
C ALA A 15 -31.89 1.43 -19.25
N LEU A 16 -31.32 2.47 -18.61
CA LEU A 16 -31.92 3.80 -18.57
C LEU A 16 -31.04 4.79 -19.34
N SER A 17 -31.52 5.16 -20.52
CA SER A 17 -31.06 6.34 -21.25
C SER A 17 -31.58 7.60 -20.56
N SER A 18 -30.72 8.60 -20.37
CA SER A 18 -31.17 9.98 -20.14
C SER A 18 -30.18 10.99 -20.72
N ALA A 19 -30.65 11.66 -21.78
CA ALA A 19 -30.33 13.01 -22.25
C ALA A 19 -28.93 13.61 -21.95
N THR A 20 -28.17 13.77 -23.03
CA THR A 20 -27.47 15.03 -23.41
C THR A 20 -27.37 16.13 -22.34
N VAL A 21 -26.16 16.32 -21.81
CA VAL A 21 -25.75 17.63 -21.28
C VAL A 21 -24.75 18.23 -22.27
N VAL A 22 -25.22 19.18 -23.09
CA VAL A 22 -24.32 20.05 -23.85
C VAL A 22 -23.57 20.92 -22.86
N PHE A 23 -22.24 20.87 -22.90
CA PHE A 23 -21.39 21.83 -22.20
C PHE A 23 -20.39 22.43 -23.18
N ALA A 24 -20.86 23.42 -23.93
CA ALA A 24 -20.00 24.30 -24.69
C ALA A 24 -19.33 25.27 -23.71
N GLN A 25 -18.06 25.02 -23.37
CA GLN A 25 -17.18 26.05 -22.83
C GLN A 25 -15.89 26.13 -23.63
N THR A 26 -15.94 27.09 -24.56
CA THR A 26 -14.85 27.86 -25.16
C THR A 26 -13.50 27.77 -24.44
N THR A 27 -12.51 27.25 -25.17
CA THR A 27 -11.08 27.58 -25.16
C THR A 27 -10.61 28.75 -24.26
N THR A 28 -9.57 28.56 -23.45
CA THR A 28 -8.21 29.12 -23.66
C THR A 28 -7.16 28.37 -22.78
N PRO A 29 -5.85 28.69 -22.86
CA PRO A 29 -4.82 27.76 -23.31
C PRO A 29 -4.31 26.77 -22.25
N ALA A 30 -3.72 25.68 -22.73
CA ALA A 30 -3.00 24.72 -21.89
C ALA A 30 -1.75 25.35 -21.25
N THR A 31 -1.83 25.65 -19.95
CA THR A 31 -0.64 25.66 -19.10
C THR A 31 -0.06 24.24 -19.09
N PRO A 32 1.25 24.04 -19.36
CA PRO A 32 1.88 22.75 -19.15
C PRO A 32 1.99 22.51 -17.64
N ALA A 33 0.94 21.97 -17.03
CA ALA A 33 1.04 21.36 -15.72
C ALA A 33 2.10 20.25 -15.83
N PRO A 34 3.21 20.31 -15.08
CA PRO A 34 4.24 19.30 -15.17
C PRO A 34 3.60 17.96 -14.84
N ALA A 35 3.71 17.02 -15.78
CA ALA A 35 3.26 15.66 -15.57
C ALA A 35 3.89 15.18 -14.27
N THR A 36 3.06 15.01 -13.23
CA THR A 36 3.47 14.28 -12.04
C THR A 36 3.61 12.86 -12.52
N THR A 37 4.81 12.53 -12.96
CA THR A 37 5.15 11.18 -13.39
C THR A 37 4.65 10.26 -12.29
N PRO A 38 3.84 9.23 -12.61
CA PRO A 38 3.66 8.13 -11.69
C PRO A 38 5.06 7.55 -11.53
N SER A 39 5.75 8.01 -10.47
CA SER A 39 7.04 7.51 -10.09
C SER A 39 6.80 6.10 -9.62
N THR A 40 6.82 5.18 -10.59
CA THR A 40 7.11 3.76 -10.45
C THR A 40 8.36 3.69 -9.61
N SER A 41 8.14 3.73 -8.30
CA SER A 41 9.18 3.86 -7.31
C SER A 41 9.75 2.47 -7.24
N ALA A 42 10.78 2.25 -8.06
CA ALA A 42 11.56 1.03 -8.05
C ALA A 42 11.90 0.71 -6.58
N PRO A 43 11.77 -0.55 -6.16
CA PRO A 43 11.97 -0.91 -4.76
C PRO A 43 13.37 -0.46 -4.33
N SER A 44 13.42 0.44 -3.35
CA SER A 44 14.69 1.06 -2.98
C SER A 44 15.43 0.12 -2.02
N SER A 45 16.54 -0.43 -2.49
CA SER A 45 17.39 -1.36 -1.72
C SER A 45 18.16 -0.66 -0.58
N THR A 46 18.32 0.66 -0.66
CA THR A 46 18.95 1.49 0.39
C THR A 46 18.01 1.69 1.58
N MET A 47 18.59 1.78 2.78
CA MET A 47 17.89 2.11 4.02
C MET A 47 17.21 3.49 3.91
N PRO A 48 15.87 3.59 3.86
CA PRO A 48 15.21 4.89 3.71
C PRO A 48 15.35 5.74 4.98
N SER A 49 15.43 7.05 4.77
CA SER A 49 15.46 8.06 5.84
C SER A 49 14.18 8.03 6.68
N LYS A 50 14.25 8.54 7.91
CA LYS A 50 13.09 8.56 8.82
C LYS A 50 11.88 9.25 8.20
N ASP A 51 12.09 10.32 7.44
CA ASP A 51 11.03 11.11 6.83
C ASP A 51 10.51 10.50 5.53
N GLU A 52 11.34 9.82 4.75
CA GLU A 52 10.88 8.97 3.64
C GLU A 52 9.95 7.84 4.14
N ILE A 53 10.32 7.17 5.24
CA ILE A 53 9.46 6.15 5.87
C ILE A 53 8.12 6.76 6.33
N LYS A 54 8.11 8.00 6.87
CA LYS A 54 6.86 8.68 7.24
C LYS A 54 5.98 8.96 6.02
N THR A 55 6.55 9.55 4.97
CA THR A 55 5.84 9.91 3.75
C THR A 55 5.27 8.68 3.05
N ALA A 56 6.08 7.63 2.85
CA ALA A 56 5.62 6.37 2.29
C ALA A 56 4.57 5.68 3.17
N ARG A 57 4.72 5.72 4.50
CA ARG A 57 3.71 5.19 5.43
C ARG A 57 2.39 5.96 5.32
N GLN A 58 2.43 7.26 5.06
CA GLN A 58 1.24 8.06 4.84
C GLN A 58 0.57 7.71 3.50
N ALA A 59 1.34 7.59 2.41
CA ALA A 59 0.83 7.10 1.12
C ALA A 59 0.14 5.73 1.26
N CYS A 60 0.86 4.73 1.81
CA CYS A 60 0.31 3.40 2.07
C CYS A 60 -0.95 3.40 2.96
N ARG A 61 -1.13 4.40 3.84
CA ARG A 61 -2.36 4.57 4.63
C ARG A 61 -3.52 5.09 3.80
N GLN A 62 -3.26 6.03 2.89
CA GLN A 62 -4.29 6.53 1.97
C GLN A 62 -4.71 5.41 1.00
N ASP A 63 -3.76 4.66 0.45
CA ASP A 63 -4.04 3.50 -0.42
C ASP A 63 -4.93 2.47 0.27
N ALA A 64 -4.57 2.06 1.50
CA ALA A 64 -5.36 1.12 2.29
C ALA A 64 -6.74 1.69 2.69
N THR A 65 -6.87 3.00 2.87
CA THR A 65 -8.15 3.66 3.20
C THR A 65 -9.04 3.80 1.95
N GLY A 66 -8.46 4.07 0.78
CA GLY A 66 -9.15 4.08 -0.52
C GLY A 66 -9.65 2.69 -0.93
N GLN A 67 -8.94 1.63 -0.53
CA GLN A 67 -9.40 0.22 -0.60
C GLN A 67 -10.48 -0.12 0.45
N GLY A 68 -10.95 0.84 1.26
CA GLY A 68 -11.97 0.63 2.28
C GLY A 68 -11.50 -0.17 3.51
N LEU A 69 -10.21 -0.50 3.61
CA LEU A 69 -9.69 -1.35 4.68
C LEU A 69 -9.74 -0.62 6.03
N LYS A 70 -10.22 -1.32 7.06
CA LYS A 70 -10.39 -0.81 8.42
C LYS A 70 -9.68 -1.71 9.44
N GLY A 71 -9.59 -1.24 10.68
CA GLY A 71 -9.07 -2.03 11.81
C GLY A 71 -7.68 -2.62 11.56
N GLN A 72 -7.58 -3.94 11.72
CA GLN A 72 -6.34 -4.71 11.57
C GLN A 72 -5.92 -4.85 10.09
N ALA A 73 -6.84 -5.16 9.19
CA ALA A 73 -6.57 -5.30 7.74
C ALA A 73 -5.88 -4.05 7.16
N ARG A 74 -6.28 -2.84 7.60
CA ARG A 74 -5.61 -1.59 7.21
C ARG A 74 -4.15 -1.52 7.67
N LYS A 75 -3.84 -1.99 8.88
CA LYS A 75 -2.46 -2.01 9.41
C LYS A 75 -1.59 -2.98 8.63
N ASP A 76 -2.14 -4.15 8.28
CA ASP A 76 -1.41 -5.18 7.55
C ASP A 76 -1.17 -4.78 6.09
N ALA A 77 -2.15 -4.14 5.43
CA ALA A 77 -1.95 -3.53 4.11
C ALA A 77 -0.87 -2.43 4.13
N VAL A 78 -0.89 -1.52 5.11
CA VAL A 78 0.16 -0.49 5.27
C VAL A 78 1.54 -1.10 5.49
N LYS A 79 1.61 -2.19 6.27
CA LYS A 79 2.85 -2.93 6.53
C LYS A 79 3.36 -3.60 5.25
N SER A 80 2.49 -4.29 4.50
CA SER A 80 2.81 -4.93 3.22
C SER A 80 3.32 -3.90 2.20
N CYS A 81 2.59 -2.80 2.01
CA CYS A 81 2.97 -1.70 1.12
C CYS A 81 4.37 -1.12 1.47
N LEU A 82 4.67 -0.90 2.75
CA LEU A 82 5.99 -0.46 3.19
C LEU A 82 7.09 -1.51 2.96
N GLN A 83 6.79 -2.79 3.12
CA GLN A 83 7.74 -3.88 2.89
C GLN A 83 8.01 -4.09 1.38
N GLN A 84 7.01 -3.88 0.53
CA GLN A 84 7.14 -3.91 -0.94
C GLN A 84 7.94 -2.70 -1.46
N LYS A 85 7.70 -1.49 -0.92
CA LYS A 85 8.48 -0.28 -1.27
C LYS A 85 9.93 -0.35 -0.79
N TYR A 86 10.15 -0.93 0.41
CA TYR A 86 11.45 -0.99 1.07
C TYR A 86 11.70 -2.38 1.67
N PRO A 87 12.23 -3.36 0.90
CA PRO A 87 12.50 -4.71 1.40
C PRO A 87 13.48 -4.74 2.58
N VAL A 88 14.35 -3.73 2.69
CA VAL A 88 15.23 -3.51 3.85
C VAL A 88 14.47 -3.32 5.19
N LEU A 89 13.21 -2.85 5.16
CA LEU A 89 12.35 -2.79 6.35
C LEU A 89 11.84 -4.17 6.78
N ALA A 90 11.69 -5.12 5.84
CA ALA A 90 11.41 -6.51 6.16
C ALA A 90 12.64 -7.17 6.80
N LYS A 91 13.84 -7.03 6.20
CA LYS A 91 15.11 -7.49 6.80
C LYS A 91 15.29 -6.94 8.22
N ARG A 92 15.07 -5.63 8.43
CA ARG A 92 15.11 -4.99 9.75
C ARG A 92 14.17 -5.64 10.78
N LYS A 93 12.98 -6.08 10.38
CA LYS A 93 12.05 -6.78 11.29
C LYS A 93 12.63 -8.13 11.70
N THR A 94 13.10 -8.94 10.74
CA THR A 94 13.72 -10.25 11.02
C THR A 94 14.90 -10.11 12.00
N CYS A 95 15.82 -9.18 11.74
CA CYS A 95 16.92 -8.85 12.65
C CYS A 95 16.45 -8.43 14.05
N HIS A 96 15.31 -7.74 14.17
CA HIS A 96 14.76 -7.35 15.46
C HIS A 96 14.16 -8.55 16.20
N ASP A 97 13.42 -9.41 15.50
CA ASP A 97 12.84 -10.63 16.06
C ASP A 97 13.94 -11.58 16.55
N GLU A 98 15.00 -11.79 15.76
CA GLU A 98 16.19 -12.56 16.13
C GLU A 98 16.91 -11.99 17.36
N GLY A 99 17.15 -10.68 17.39
CA GLY A 99 17.78 -10.04 18.54
C GLY A 99 16.93 -10.18 19.81
N THR A 100 15.60 -10.11 19.67
CA THR A 100 14.66 -10.33 20.77
C THR A 100 14.69 -11.79 21.23
N ALA A 101 14.74 -12.76 20.31
CA ALA A 101 14.89 -14.18 20.62
C ALA A 101 16.23 -14.52 21.30
N LYS A 102 17.27 -13.72 21.04
CA LYS A 102 18.58 -13.75 21.74
C LYS A 102 18.57 -13.03 23.09
N GLY A 103 17.42 -12.55 23.56
CA GLY A 103 17.29 -11.80 24.83
C GLY A 103 17.93 -10.40 24.81
N LEU A 104 18.24 -9.85 23.64
CA LEU A 104 18.86 -8.53 23.54
C LEU A 104 17.83 -7.43 23.76
N GLU A 105 18.15 -6.47 24.62
CA GLU A 105 17.31 -5.31 24.91
C GLU A 105 17.94 -3.98 24.47
N LYS A 106 17.10 -2.93 24.38
CA LYS A 106 17.48 -1.51 24.36
C LYS A 106 18.61 -1.19 23.36
N LYS A 107 19.83 -0.93 23.85
CA LYS A 107 21.00 -0.61 23.02
C LYS A 107 21.55 -1.85 22.30
N ALA A 108 21.68 -2.98 23.00
CA ALA A 108 22.19 -4.22 22.42
C ALA A 108 21.31 -4.70 21.26
N LEU A 109 19.99 -4.63 21.40
CA LEU A 109 19.05 -4.93 20.33
C LEU A 109 19.22 -4.01 19.12
N ARG A 110 19.36 -2.69 19.34
CA ARG A 110 19.55 -1.72 18.25
C ARG A 110 20.88 -1.91 17.52
N ASP A 111 21.93 -2.26 18.23
CA ASP A 111 23.26 -2.47 17.62
C ASP A 111 23.31 -3.82 16.89
N TYR A 112 22.70 -4.89 17.43
CA TYR A 112 22.48 -6.15 16.70
C TYR A 112 21.67 -5.93 15.41
N VAL A 113 20.57 -5.18 15.47
CA VAL A 113 19.74 -4.89 14.28
C VAL A 113 20.54 -4.15 13.20
N LYS A 114 21.42 -3.22 13.56
CA LYS A 114 22.31 -2.57 12.58
C LYS A 114 23.26 -3.58 11.95
N GLN A 115 23.98 -4.36 12.77
CA GLN A 115 24.97 -5.33 12.32
C GLN A 115 24.35 -6.39 11.41
N CYS A 116 23.19 -6.93 11.80
CA CYS A 116 22.43 -7.90 11.01
C CYS A 116 22.00 -7.33 9.64
N ILE A 117 21.48 -6.09 9.58
CA ILE A 117 21.13 -5.45 8.30
C ILE A 117 22.37 -5.25 7.41
N THR A 118 23.53 -4.91 7.98
CA THR A 118 24.78 -4.72 7.22
C THR A 118 25.48 -6.01 6.80
N ALA A 119 25.13 -7.14 7.41
CA ALA A 119 25.69 -8.47 7.10
C ALA A 119 24.83 -9.28 6.11
N SER A 120 23.81 -8.65 5.50
CA SER A 120 22.70 -9.32 4.77
C SER A 120 22.49 -8.82 3.35
#